data_AF-B8IX84-F1
#
_entry.id   AF-B8IX84-F1
#
_cell.length_a   1.000
_cell.length_b   1.000
_cell.length_c   1.000
_cell.angle_alpha   90.00
_cell.angle_beta   90.00
_cell.angle_gamma   90.00
#
_symmetry.space_group_name_H-M   'P 1'
#
loop_
_entity.id
_entity.type
_entity.pdbx_description
1 polymer ?
#
loop_
_entity_poly.entity_id
_entity_poly.type
_entity_poly.pdbx_seq_one_letter_code
_entity_poly.pdbx_strand_id
1 'polypeptide(L)'
;MGRSRGGLSTTIHAAVDAHGNPVRLIGGPGQEHDLAKAGALIAGFPAEFTLADKGYDGDPLCDAITAQGSEVVIPPRRGRTHPRSYDKDLYKERNVIERFFARLKDFRRVATRYDKLLKNYMGFVTLAAIAIWLR
;
A
#
# COMPACT_ATOMS: atom_id res chain seq x y z
N MET A 1 -13.91 -2.36 11.85
CA MET A 1 -12.65 -2.68 12.55
C MET A 1 -12.48 -4.19 12.54
N GLY A 2 -11.28 -4.69 12.25
CA GLY A 2 -11.00 -6.13 12.21
C GLY A 2 -10.49 -6.61 13.56
N ARG A 3 -10.65 -7.90 13.89
CA ARG A 3 -10.08 -8.49 15.13
C ARG A 3 -8.78 -9.22 14.81
N SER A 4 -7.64 -8.74 15.30
CA SER A 4 -6.35 -9.45 15.23
C SER A 4 -6.00 -10.11 16.57
N ARG A 5 -4.91 -10.89 16.62
CA ARG A 5 -4.39 -11.50 17.86
C ARG A 5 -4.05 -10.47 18.96
N GLY A 6 -3.89 -9.19 18.62
CA GLY A 6 -3.65 -8.08 19.55
C GLY A 6 -4.85 -7.15 19.80
N GLY A 7 -6.06 -7.49 19.35
CA GLY A 7 -7.27 -6.68 19.52
C GLY A 7 -7.83 -6.10 18.22
N LEU A 8 -8.71 -5.08 18.33
CA LEU A 8 -9.32 -4.42 17.18
C LEU A 8 -8.26 -3.63 16.39
N SER A 9 -7.99 -4.05 15.16
CA SER A 9 -6.99 -3.43 14.29
C SER A 9 -7.63 -2.83 13.03
N THR A 10 -6.99 -1.75 12.58
CA THR A 10 -7.24 -1.07 11.32
C THR A 10 -5.96 -1.11 10.51
N THR A 11 -6.06 -1.51 9.24
CA THR A 11 -4.94 -1.49 8.29
C THR A 11 -5.08 -0.29 7.38
N ILE A 12 -3.95 0.35 7.06
CA ILE A 12 -3.84 1.36 6.02
C ILE A 12 -3.15 0.70 4.84
N HIS A 13 -3.78 0.72 3.69
CA HIS A 13 -3.14 0.45 2.41
C HIS A 13 -2.85 1.79 1.74
N ALA A 14 -1.65 1.93 1.17
CA ALA A 14 -1.21 3.18 0.58
C ALA A 14 -0.54 2.90 -0.77
N ALA A 15 -0.78 3.80 -1.72
CA ALA A 15 -0.01 3.94 -2.95
C ALA A 15 0.68 5.30 -2.93
N VAL A 16 1.94 5.33 -3.36
CA VAL A 16 2.76 6.54 -3.48
C VAL A 16 3.34 6.64 -4.88
N ASP A 17 3.62 7.86 -5.33
CA ASP A 17 4.43 8.08 -6.53
C ASP A 17 5.92 7.79 -6.28
N ALA A 18 6.74 7.93 -7.34
CA ALA A 18 8.20 7.72 -7.26
C ALA A 18 8.93 8.68 -6.29
N HIS A 19 8.31 9.81 -5.92
CA HIS A 19 8.86 10.78 -4.95
C HIS A 19 8.42 10.49 -3.51
N GLY A 20 7.55 9.50 -3.30
CA GLY A 20 6.99 9.15 -1.99
C GLY A 20 5.79 9.98 -1.59
N ASN A 21 5.16 10.67 -2.55
CA ASN A 21 3.95 11.43 -2.31
C ASN A 21 2.73 10.49 -2.35
N PRO A 22 1.83 10.53 -1.34
CA PRO A 22 0.69 9.62 -1.26
C PRO A 22 -0.39 9.92 -2.31
N VAL A 23 -0.58 9.02 -3.27
CA VAL A 23 -1.62 9.16 -4.32
C VAL A 23 -2.96 8.56 -3.90
N ARG A 24 -2.94 7.53 -3.05
CA ARG A 24 -4.18 6.92 -2.51
C ARG A 24 -3.95 6.26 -1.16
N LEU A 25 -4.91 6.44 -0.27
CA LEU A 25 -4.96 5.83 1.06
C LEU A 25 -6.31 5.14 1.23
N ILE A 26 -6.29 3.85 1.55
CA ILE A 26 -7.49 3.05 1.82
C ILE A 26 -7.37 2.45 3.21
N GLY A 27 -8.35 2.76 4.06
CA GLY A 27 -8.49 2.14 5.37
C GLY A 27 -9.37 0.91 5.31
N GLY A 28 -8.99 -0.15 6.03
CA GLY A 28 -9.76 -1.38 6.11
C GLY A 28 -9.71 -2.06 7.48
N PRO A 29 -10.60 -3.03 7.75
CA PRO A 29 -10.48 -3.92 8.90
C PRO A 29 -9.15 -4.67 8.83
N GLY A 30 -8.39 -4.76 9.93
CA GLY A 30 -7.07 -5.43 9.90
C GLY A 30 -7.09 -6.95 9.79
N GLN A 31 -8.20 -7.54 9.33
CA GLN A 31 -8.31 -8.95 8.93
C GLN A 31 -8.55 -9.11 7.42
N GLU A 32 -8.76 -8.00 6.72
CA GLU A 32 -8.95 -7.98 5.28
C GLU A 32 -7.61 -8.28 4.61
N HIS A 33 -7.62 -9.16 3.60
CA HIS A 33 -6.42 -9.54 2.86
C HIS A 33 -5.93 -8.37 2.02
N ASP A 34 -4.63 -8.07 2.05
CA ASP A 34 -4.04 -6.91 1.37
C ASP A 34 -4.37 -6.84 -0.13
N LEU A 35 -4.42 -8.00 -0.81
CA LEU A 35 -4.78 -8.11 -2.22
C LEU A 35 -6.19 -7.58 -2.53
N ALA A 36 -7.12 -7.62 -1.57
CA ALA A 36 -8.50 -7.17 -1.78
C ALA A 36 -8.60 -5.67 -2.06
N LYS A 37 -7.62 -4.87 -1.60
CA LYS A 37 -7.56 -3.43 -1.86
C LYS A 37 -6.59 -3.06 -2.96
N ALA A 38 -5.74 -3.98 -3.41
CA ALA A 38 -4.62 -3.68 -4.30
C ALA A 38 -5.06 -3.12 -5.65
N GLY A 39 -6.07 -3.73 -6.30
CA GLY A 39 -6.63 -3.18 -7.54
C GLY A 39 -7.21 -1.77 -7.34
N ALA A 40 -7.90 -1.57 -6.22
CA ALA A 40 -8.43 -0.26 -5.85
C ALA A 40 -7.34 0.75 -5.44
N LEU A 41 -6.11 0.35 -5.14
CA LEU A 41 -5.00 1.27 -4.87
C LEU A 41 -4.46 1.87 -6.17
N ILE A 42 -4.30 1.05 -7.19
CA ILE A 42 -3.65 1.44 -8.45
C ILE A 42 -4.62 2.03 -9.48
N ALA A 43 -5.91 1.70 -9.40
CA ALA A 43 -6.87 2.07 -10.44
C ALA A 43 -6.90 3.58 -10.74
N GLY A 44 -6.71 3.93 -12.02
CA GLY A 44 -6.75 5.31 -12.51
C GLY A 44 -5.47 6.12 -12.29
N PHE A 45 -4.39 5.49 -11.81
CA PHE A 45 -3.07 6.12 -11.75
C PHE A 45 -2.15 5.50 -12.81
N PRO A 46 -1.84 6.23 -13.90
CA PRO A 46 -0.89 5.75 -14.89
C PRO A 46 0.51 5.69 -14.27
N ALA A 47 1.21 4.58 -14.51
CA ALA A 47 2.58 4.38 -14.08
C ALA A 47 3.31 3.50 -15.09
N GLU A 48 4.59 3.77 -15.35
CA GLU A 48 5.42 2.89 -16.16
C GLU A 48 5.69 1.57 -15.41
N PHE A 49 5.96 1.65 -14.10
CA PHE A 49 6.25 0.51 -13.24
C PHE A 49 5.38 0.52 -12.00
N THR A 50 4.85 -0.63 -11.62
CA THR A 50 4.10 -0.81 -10.36
C THR A 50 4.84 -1.77 -9.44
N LEU A 51 5.32 -1.23 -8.32
CA LEU A 51 6.06 -1.95 -7.30
C LEU A 51 5.14 -2.29 -6.13
N ALA A 52 5.21 -3.54 -5.65
CA ALA A 52 4.52 -3.94 -4.43
C ALA A 52 5.25 -5.09 -3.72
N ASP A 53 4.98 -5.26 -2.43
CA ASP A 53 5.52 -6.36 -1.66
C ASP A 53 5.12 -7.71 -2.24
N LYS A 54 5.95 -8.73 -1.99
CA LYS A 54 5.70 -10.12 -2.36
C LYS A 54 4.30 -10.65 -1.95
N GLY A 55 3.70 -10.11 -0.89
CA GLY A 55 2.33 -10.45 -0.47
C GLY A 55 1.25 -10.07 -1.48
N TYR A 56 1.54 -9.12 -2.38
CA TYR A 56 0.68 -8.67 -3.46
C TYR A 56 0.83 -9.50 -4.75
N ASP A 57 1.67 -10.55 -4.76
CA ASP A 57 1.72 -11.49 -5.89
C ASP A 57 0.42 -12.31 -5.98
N GLY A 58 -0.54 -11.76 -6.73
CA GLY A 58 -1.76 -12.45 -7.14
C GLY A 58 -2.10 -12.11 -8.59
N ASP A 59 -2.57 -13.10 -9.34
CA ASP A 59 -2.83 -12.97 -10.79
C ASP A 59 -3.79 -11.82 -11.11
N PRO A 60 -4.94 -11.64 -10.41
CA PRO A 60 -5.85 -10.54 -10.70
C PRO A 60 -5.21 -9.15 -10.59
N LEU A 61 -4.26 -8.98 -9.66
CA LEU A 61 -3.54 -7.70 -9.52
C LEU A 61 -2.52 -7.52 -10.63
N CYS A 62 -1.76 -8.56 -10.96
CA CYS A 62 -0.75 -8.49 -12.00
C CYS A 62 -1.39 -8.22 -13.37
N ASP A 63 -2.54 -8.85 -13.64
CA ASP A 63 -3.33 -8.62 -14.84
C ASP A 63 -3.86 -7.18 -14.88
N ALA A 64 -4.36 -6.66 -13.76
CA ALA A 64 -4.81 -5.27 -13.68
C ALA A 64 -3.68 -4.25 -13.92
N ILE A 65 -2.49 -4.49 -13.35
CA ILE A 65 -1.29 -3.67 -13.58
C ILE A 65 -0.89 -3.68 -15.06
N THR A 66 -0.93 -4.86 -15.68
CA THR A 66 -0.58 -5.01 -17.10
C THR A 66 -1.62 -4.34 -18.00
N ALA A 67 -2.91 -4.49 -17.68
CA ALA A 67 -4.01 -3.91 -18.44
C ALA A 67 -4.03 -2.37 -18.42
N GLN A 68 -3.51 -1.72 -17.36
CA GLN A 68 -3.32 -0.27 -17.32
C GLN A 68 -2.02 0.20 -17.99
N GLY A 69 -1.25 -0.70 -18.62
CA GLY A 69 -0.01 -0.40 -19.34
C GLY A 69 1.23 -0.24 -18.45
N SER A 70 1.20 -0.80 -17.24
CA SER A 70 2.32 -0.74 -16.29
C SER A 70 3.04 -2.09 -16.21
N GLU A 71 4.36 -2.06 -16.02
CA GLU A 71 5.15 -3.26 -15.76
C GLU A 71 5.05 -3.71 -14.30
N VAL A 72 4.87 -5.01 -14.09
CA VAL A 72 4.71 -5.62 -12.76
C VAL A 72 6.08 -5.85 -12.12
N VAL A 73 6.41 -5.07 -11.08
CA VAL A 73 7.64 -5.22 -10.30
C VAL A 73 7.31 -5.77 -8.90
N ILE A 74 6.80 -7.01 -8.89
CA ILE A 74 6.39 -7.72 -7.68
C ILE A 74 7.10 -9.07 -7.62
N PRO A 75 7.88 -9.36 -6.57
CA PRO A 75 8.54 -10.65 -6.44
C PRO A 75 7.52 -11.79 -6.35
N PRO A 76 7.73 -12.92 -7.05
CA PRO A 76 6.82 -14.05 -7.01
C PRO A 76 6.80 -14.71 -5.62
N ARG A 77 5.62 -15.09 -5.15
CA ARG A 77 5.36 -15.82 -3.91
C ARG A 77 6.07 -17.17 -3.95
N ARG A 78 6.52 -17.63 -2.77
CA ARG A 78 7.13 -18.96 -2.65
C ARG A 78 6.07 -20.02 -3.01
N GLY A 79 6.39 -20.90 -3.95
CA GLY A 79 5.48 -21.96 -4.41
C GLY A 79 4.66 -21.63 -5.65
N ARG A 80 4.89 -20.49 -6.32
CA ARG A 80 4.29 -20.17 -7.61
C ARG A 80 4.80 -21.15 -8.69
N THR A 81 3.89 -21.82 -9.40
CA THR A 81 4.22 -22.79 -10.45
C THR A 81 5.01 -22.16 -11.61
N HIS A 82 4.60 -20.96 -12.03
CA HIS A 82 5.24 -20.19 -13.08
C HIS A 82 5.71 -18.84 -12.50
N PRO A 83 6.91 -18.77 -11.90
CA PRO A 83 7.44 -17.54 -11.36
C PRO A 83 7.75 -16.56 -12.49
N ARG A 84 7.23 -15.33 -12.38
CA ARG A 84 7.55 -14.25 -13.32
C ARG A 84 8.95 -13.70 -13.05
N SER A 85 9.64 -13.25 -14.09
CA SER A 85 10.77 -12.35 -13.93
C SER A 85 10.29 -10.97 -13.48
N TYR A 86 11.13 -10.27 -12.73
CA TYR A 86 10.90 -8.89 -12.32
C TYR A 86 12.26 -8.20 -12.18
N ASP A 87 12.28 -6.88 -12.37
CA ASP A 87 13.49 -6.09 -12.14
C ASP A 87 13.78 -5.99 -10.63
N LYS A 88 14.88 -6.61 -10.21
CA LYS A 88 15.32 -6.63 -8.80
C LYS A 88 15.93 -5.32 -8.35
N ASP A 89 16.54 -4.57 -9.26
CA ASP A 89 17.15 -3.28 -8.94
C ASP A 89 16.06 -2.24 -8.78
N LEU A 90 15.08 -2.22 -9.68
CA LEU A 90 13.90 -1.39 -9.54
C LEU A 90 13.08 -1.76 -8.30
N TYR A 91 12.97 -3.04 -7.94
CA TYR A 91 12.30 -3.46 -6.69
C TYR A 91 12.92 -2.86 -5.41
N LYS A 92 14.18 -2.40 -5.44
CA LYS A 92 14.79 -1.69 -4.29
C LYS A 92 14.12 -0.33 -4.04
N GLU A 93 13.54 0.29 -5.07
CA GLU A 93 12.84 1.57 -4.96
C GLU A 93 11.55 1.49 -4.14
N ARG A 94 11.07 0.29 -3.77
CA ARG A 94 9.99 0.14 -2.79
C ARG A 94 10.30 0.79 -1.43
N ASN A 95 11.58 1.08 -1.14
CA ASN A 95 11.96 1.88 0.02
C ASN A 95 11.26 3.26 0.08
N VAL A 96 10.78 3.77 -1.06
CA VAL A 96 9.95 4.98 -1.13
C VAL A 96 8.66 4.83 -0.30
N ILE A 97 7.92 3.72 -0.44
CA ILE A 97 6.69 3.50 0.33
C ILE A 97 7.01 3.25 1.83
N GLU A 98 8.11 2.58 2.13
CA GLU A 98 8.57 2.36 3.51
C GLU A 98 8.89 3.69 4.21
N ARG A 99 9.59 4.61 3.53
CA ARG A 99 9.88 5.96 4.01
C ARG A 99 8.61 6.79 4.20
N PHE A 100 7.61 6.67 3.31
CA PHE A 100 6.32 7.32 3.49
C PHE A 100 5.65 6.85 4.79
N PHE A 101 5.58 5.54 5.05
CA PHE A 101 5.00 5.02 6.29
C PHE A 101 5.81 5.41 7.54
N ALA A 102 7.13 5.56 7.44
CA ALA A 102 7.95 6.08 8.52
C ALA A 102 7.54 7.54 8.85
N ARG A 103 7.49 8.43 7.86
CA ARG A 103 7.04 9.82 8.02
C ARG A 103 5.61 9.89 8.56
N LEU A 104 4.74 9.00 8.10
CA LEU A 104 3.35 8.93 8.56
C LEU A 104 3.25 8.59 10.06
N LYS A 105 4.20 7.80 10.59
CA LYS A 105 4.27 7.43 12.01
C LYS A 105 4.90 8.51 12.89
N ASP A 106 5.54 9.53 12.34
CA ASP A 106 5.99 10.70 13.11
C ASP A 106 4.79 11.46 13.72
N PHE A 107 3.62 11.37 13.07
CA PHE A 107 2.38 11.90 13.60
C PHE A 107 1.86 11.00 14.72
N ARG A 108 2.13 11.39 15.97
CA ARG A 108 1.78 10.63 17.20
C ARG A 108 0.37 10.02 17.17
N ARG A 109 -0.63 10.78 16.69
CA ARG A 109 -2.02 10.31 16.64
C ARG A 109 -2.24 9.16 15.65
N VAL A 110 -1.51 9.15 14.53
CA VAL A 110 -1.53 8.04 13.57
C VAL A 110 -0.79 6.83 14.15
N ALA A 111 0.35 7.05 14.83
CA ALA A 111 1.13 5.98 15.43
C ALA A 111 0.39 5.25 16.57
N THR A 112 -0.29 5.98 17.46
CA THR A 112 -0.95 5.38 18.63
C THR A 112 -2.29 4.72 18.32
N ARG A 113 -2.95 5.10 17.21
CA ARG A 113 -4.21 4.48 16.73
C ARG A 113 -5.34 4.43 17.78
N TYR A 114 -5.48 5.47 18.62
CA TYR A 114 -6.52 5.52 19.67
C TYR A 114 -7.94 5.78 19.13
N ASP A 115 -8.08 6.20 17.87
CA ASP A 115 -9.37 6.48 17.26
C ASP A 115 -10.18 5.18 17.08
N LYS A 116 -11.31 5.06 17.80
CA LYS A 116 -12.18 3.88 17.77
C LYS A 116 -12.94 3.68 16.44
N LEU A 117 -13.09 4.73 15.65
CA LEU A 117 -13.80 4.68 14.38
C LEU A 117 -12.83 4.83 13.22
N LEU A 118 -12.96 3.94 12.22
CA LEU A 118 -12.16 3.98 11.00
C LEU A 118 -12.19 5.35 10.31
N LYS A 119 -13.36 5.99 10.25
CA LYS A 119 -13.51 7.33 9.66
C LYS A 119 -12.67 8.39 10.36
N ASN A 120 -12.58 8.35 11.70
CA ASN A 120 -11.82 9.33 12.46
C ASN A 120 -10.33 9.09 12.27
N TYR A 121 -9.91 7.83 12.38
CA TYR A 121 -8.54 7.42 12.14
C TYR A 121 -8.07 7.81 10.73
N MET A 122 -8.86 7.46 9.70
CA MET A 122 -8.54 7.83 8.32
C MET A 122 -8.54 9.34 8.10
N GLY A 123 -9.39 10.10 8.80
CA GLY A 123 -9.32 11.57 8.80
C GLY A 123 -7.95 12.09 9.23
N PHE A 124 -7.39 11.58 10.33
CA PHE A 124 -6.03 11.96 10.77
C PHE A 124 -4.93 11.45 9.85
N VAL A 125 -5.08 10.25 9.30
CA VAL A 125 -4.14 9.70 8.30
C VAL A 125 -4.10 10.59 7.06
N THR A 126 -5.26 11.03 6.56
CA THR A 126 -5.35 11.94 5.42
C THR A 126 -4.73 13.30 5.74
N LEU A 127 -4.98 13.87 6.93
CA LEU A 127 -4.35 15.14 7.34
C LEU A 127 -2.82 15.01 7.42
N ALA A 128 -2.31 13.92 7.98
CA ALA A 128 -0.88 13.65 8.03
C ALA A 128 -0.27 13.47 6.63
N ALA A 129 -0.96 12.76 5.74
CA ALA A 129 -0.56 12.59 4.35
C ALA A 129 -0.51 13.91 3.57
N ILE A 130 -1.49 14.81 3.76
CA ILE A 130 -1.49 16.16 3.19
C ILE A 130 -0.29 16.95 3.72
N ALA A 131 -0.01 16.90 5.02
CA ALA A 131 1.14 17.59 5.60
C ALA A 131 2.49 17.03 5.09
N ILE A 132 2.55 15.74 4.78
CA ILE A 132 3.70 15.09 4.13
C ILE A 132 3.88 15.58 2.69
N TRP A 133 2.78 15.74 1.95
CA TRP A 133 2.76 16.20 0.56
C TRP A 133 3.18 17.67 0.41
N LEU A 134 2.76 18.53 1.34
CA LEU A 134 3.03 19.98 1.28
C LEU A 134 4.44 20.39 1.73
N ARG A 135 5.29 19.43 2.08
CA ARG A 135 6.62 19.66 2.64
C ARG A 135 7.70 19.40 1.61
#